data_AF-B4PVC7-F1
#
_entry.id   AF-B4PVC7-F1
#
_cell.length_a   1.000
_cell.length_b   1.000
_cell.length_c   1.000
_cell.angle_alpha   90.00
_cell.angle_beta   90.00
_cell.angle_gamma   90.00
#
_symmetry.space_group_name_H-M   'P 1'
#
loop_
_entity.id
_entity.type
_entity.pdbx_description
1 polymer ?
#
loop_
_entity_poly.entity_id
_entity_poly.type
_entity_poly.pdbx_seq_one_letter_code
_entity_poly.pdbx_strand_id
1 'polypeptide(L)'
;MQPFIVIRNYTQDDELKCQELVRDYIMSFSNKSFFVYCFREITLQFIVITWAIFFIFLGVPLLFCALTVPACIFCLFTGTYFSFYSKAVELMRTKPSQSLVAECYEPFIFRCSPKEASYQIFTENCPYEEAYTRKFRRRIVAAISVKNHHAVYNAAWIYRFAIDPNYPCQTIMEPMIKMVVKNCISGGYASLECTISEWQESERDFYDDFGFVTRQIYHKKIIGSSLAVMKTQLTYGLRTDGALHKQN
;
A
#
# COMPACT_ATOMS: atom_id res chain seq x y z
N MET A 1 -3.06 3.68 -31.44
CA MET A 1 -3.00 2.34 -30.82
C MET A 1 -3.50 2.49 -29.40
N GLN A 2 -4.52 1.73 -29.01
CA GLN A 2 -5.10 1.86 -27.66
C GLN A 2 -4.16 1.20 -26.64
N PRO A 3 -3.87 1.84 -25.50
CA PRO A 3 -3.08 1.22 -24.46
C PRO A 3 -3.89 0.10 -23.78
N PHE A 4 -3.18 -0.91 -23.28
CA PHE A 4 -3.81 -2.04 -22.60
C PHE A 4 -2.97 -2.49 -21.40
N ILE A 5 -3.62 -3.19 -20.49
CA ILE A 5 -3.02 -3.74 -19.27
C ILE A 5 -3.20 -5.25 -19.29
N VAL A 6 -2.13 -5.97 -18.99
CA VAL A 6 -2.13 -7.43 -18.87
C VAL A 6 -1.84 -7.80 -17.43
N ILE A 7 -2.76 -8.51 -16.79
CA ILE A 7 -2.58 -9.05 -15.45
C ILE A 7 -2.07 -10.47 -15.59
N ARG A 8 -0.87 -10.72 -15.08
CA ARG A 8 -0.20 -12.02 -15.17
C ARG A 8 0.45 -12.42 -13.85
N ASN A 9 0.87 -13.68 -13.80
CA ASN A 9 1.71 -14.16 -12.69
C ASN A 9 3.06 -13.43 -12.71
N TYR A 10 3.54 -13.15 -11.51
CA TYR A 10 4.87 -12.59 -11.28
C TYR A 10 5.97 -13.55 -11.77
N THR A 11 7.02 -13.01 -12.41
CA THR A 11 8.24 -13.73 -12.77
C THR A 11 9.45 -13.13 -12.05
N GLN A 12 10.55 -13.89 -11.93
CA GLN A 12 11.75 -13.42 -11.20
C GLN A 12 12.38 -12.15 -11.80
N ASP A 13 12.23 -11.95 -13.11
CA ASP A 13 12.71 -10.75 -13.81
C ASP A 13 11.95 -9.47 -13.39
N ASP A 14 10.78 -9.62 -12.77
CA ASP A 14 9.95 -8.51 -12.29
C ASP A 14 10.36 -8.01 -10.90
N GLU A 15 11.20 -8.74 -10.16
CA GLU A 15 11.47 -8.47 -8.74
C GLU A 15 11.90 -7.03 -8.48
N LEU A 16 12.90 -6.55 -9.24
CA LEU A 16 13.45 -5.21 -9.07
C LEU A 16 12.38 -4.14 -9.31
N LYS A 17 11.62 -4.28 -10.40
CA LYS A 17 10.55 -3.33 -10.77
C LYS A 17 9.39 -3.35 -9.76
N CYS A 18 9.04 -4.52 -9.25
CA CYS A 18 8.02 -4.66 -8.20
C CYS A 18 8.49 -4.05 -6.88
N GLN A 19 9.75 -4.23 -6.52
CA GLN A 19 10.34 -3.62 -5.32
C GLN A 19 10.32 -2.09 -5.42
N GLU A 20 10.75 -1.53 -6.56
CA GLU A 20 10.68 -0.10 -6.82
C GLU A 20 9.25 0.43 -6.73
N LEU A 21 8.28 -0.25 -7.37
CA LEU A 21 6.87 0.13 -7.32
C LEU A 21 6.32 0.14 -5.89
N VAL A 22 6.64 -0.89 -5.10
CA VAL A 22 6.20 -0.99 -3.69
C VAL A 22 6.81 0.12 -2.85
N ARG A 23 8.10 0.40 -3.04
CA ARG A 23 8.78 1.51 -2.37
C ARG A 23 8.10 2.83 -2.69
N ASP A 24 7.92 3.12 -3.97
CA ASP A 24 7.39 4.41 -4.43
C ASP A 24 5.94 4.59 -3.96
N TYR A 25 5.12 3.52 -4.00
CA TYR A 25 3.77 3.52 -3.46
C TYR A 25 3.74 3.85 -1.95
N ILE A 26 4.55 3.17 -1.14
CA ILE A 26 4.59 3.42 0.31
C ILE A 26 5.13 4.81 0.64
N MET A 27 6.16 5.25 -0.09
CA MET A 27 6.75 6.57 0.09
C MET A 27 5.82 7.70 -0.33
N SER A 28 4.85 7.45 -1.23
CA SER A 28 3.85 8.45 -1.62
C SER A 28 3.03 8.99 -0.42
N PHE A 29 2.83 8.16 0.60
CA PHE A 29 2.11 8.55 1.82
C PHE A 29 2.95 9.37 2.81
N SER A 30 4.28 9.41 2.66
CA SER A 30 5.18 10.04 3.63
C SER A 30 4.92 11.54 3.78
N ASN A 31 4.73 12.26 2.67
CA ASN A 31 4.45 13.69 2.68
C ASN A 31 3.10 14.02 3.33
N LYS A 32 2.01 13.31 2.94
CA LYS A 32 0.68 13.48 3.57
C LYS A 32 0.77 13.24 5.08
N SER A 33 1.48 12.19 5.49
CA SER A 33 1.66 11.83 6.89
C SER A 33 2.48 12.86 7.67
N PHE A 34 3.55 13.38 7.07
CA PHE A 34 4.39 14.42 7.68
C PHE A 34 3.58 15.65 8.05
N PHE A 35 2.76 16.17 7.13
CA PHE A 35 1.90 17.32 7.43
C PHE A 35 0.91 17.03 8.57
N VAL A 36 0.27 15.86 8.56
CA VAL A 36 -0.64 15.47 9.65
C VAL A 36 0.09 15.40 11.00
N TYR A 37 1.32 14.89 11.04
CA TYR A 37 2.10 14.84 12.27
C TYR A 37 2.59 16.22 12.72
N CYS A 38 2.94 17.12 11.80
CA CYS A 38 3.32 18.50 12.14
C CYS A 38 2.20 19.25 12.86
N PHE A 39 0.94 19.03 12.46
CA PHE A 39 -0.22 19.69 13.07
C PHE A 39 -0.87 18.91 14.21
N ARG A 40 -0.32 17.76 14.61
CA ARG A 40 -0.79 17.09 15.83
C ARG A 40 -0.37 17.88 17.06
N GLU A 41 -1.29 17.96 18.03
CA GLU A 41 -1.08 18.60 19.33
C GLU A 41 0.21 18.14 20.03
N ILE A 42 0.55 16.85 19.92
CA ILE A 42 1.76 16.27 20.52
C ILE A 42 3.06 16.95 20.06
N THR A 43 3.10 17.44 18.82
CA THR A 43 4.27 18.15 18.27
C THR A 43 4.44 19.51 18.95
N LEU A 44 3.34 20.23 19.16
CA LEU A 44 3.35 21.50 19.90
C LEU A 44 3.75 21.28 21.36
N GLN A 45 3.20 20.24 22.00
CA GLN A 45 3.57 19.87 23.37
C GLN A 45 5.08 19.57 23.48
N PHE A 46 5.64 18.83 22.52
CA PHE A 46 7.08 18.52 22.50
C PHE A 46 7.95 19.78 22.37
N ILE A 47 7.55 20.74 21.53
CA ILE A 47 8.24 22.03 21.39
C ILE A 47 8.20 22.81 22.72
N VAL A 48 7.04 22.92 23.36
CA VAL A 48 6.88 23.67 24.61
C VAL A 48 7.67 23.05 25.76
N ILE A 49 7.67 21.71 25.88
CA ILE A 49 8.46 21.00 26.88
C ILE A 49 9.96 21.25 26.64
N THR A 50 10.39 21.19 25.39
CA THR A 50 11.79 21.45 25.00
C THR A 50 12.18 22.89 25.33
N TRP A 51 11.29 23.87 25.09
CA TRP A 51 11.50 25.27 25.50
C TRP A 51 11.65 25.40 27.01
N ALA A 52 10.76 24.78 27.79
CA ALA A 52 10.82 24.83 29.24
C ALA A 52 12.15 24.26 29.76
N ILE A 53 12.62 23.16 29.16
CA ILE A 53 13.91 22.55 29.54
C ILE A 53 15.08 23.49 29.25
N PHE A 54 15.15 24.05 28.03
CA PHE A 54 16.26 24.94 27.64
C PHE A 54 16.26 26.26 28.41
N PHE A 55 15.09 26.84 28.66
CA PHE A 55 14.98 28.13 29.34
C PHE A 55 15.25 28.01 30.85
N ILE A 56 14.63 27.03 31.53
CA ILE A 56 14.69 26.91 32.99
C ILE A 56 16.00 26.28 33.46
N PHE A 57 16.38 25.13 32.89
CA PHE A 57 17.53 24.37 33.39
C PHE A 57 18.86 24.82 32.79
N LEU A 58 18.86 25.24 31.52
CA LEU A 58 20.08 25.59 30.79
C LEU A 58 20.28 27.11 30.68
N GLY A 59 19.31 27.93 31.14
CA GLY A 59 19.39 29.39 31.14
C GLY A 59 19.51 30.00 29.74
N VAL A 60 19.10 29.28 28.69
CA VAL A 60 19.21 29.73 27.31
C VAL A 60 18.21 30.86 27.05
N PRO A 61 18.62 32.00 26.45
CA PRO A 61 17.69 33.08 26.12
C PRO A 61 16.53 32.59 25.24
N LEU A 62 15.32 33.11 25.50
CA LEU A 62 14.09 32.76 24.77
C LEU A 62 14.23 32.83 23.24
N LEU A 63 15.04 33.77 22.74
CA LEU A 63 15.27 33.96 21.31
C LEU A 63 15.97 32.75 20.66
N PHE A 64 16.87 32.08 21.38
CA PHE A 64 17.50 30.85 20.91
C PHE A 64 16.60 29.63 21.09
N CYS A 65 15.67 29.64 22.05
CA CYS A 65 14.67 28.58 22.19
C CYS A 65 13.79 28.46 20.92
N ALA A 66 13.58 29.55 20.18
CA ALA A 66 12.85 29.52 18.91
C ALA A 66 13.47 28.57 17.86
N LEU A 67 14.78 28.29 17.91
CA LEU A 67 15.46 27.34 17.01
C LEU A 67 15.02 25.89 17.22
N THR A 68 14.40 25.58 18.34
CA THR A 68 13.85 24.24 18.58
C THR A 68 12.65 23.93 17.68
N VAL A 69 11.93 24.95 17.18
CA VAL A 69 10.81 24.76 16.26
C VAL A 69 11.29 24.14 14.94
N PRO A 70 12.23 24.75 14.17
CA PRO A 70 12.74 24.14 12.96
C PRO A 70 13.48 22.82 13.23
N ALA A 71 14.15 22.68 14.38
CA ALA A 71 14.78 21.41 14.75
C ALA A 71 13.76 20.28 14.95
N CYS A 72 12.66 20.53 15.66
CA CYS A 72 11.58 19.54 15.85
C CYS A 72 10.93 19.16 14.52
N ILE A 73 10.66 20.14 13.65
CA ILE A 73 10.11 19.90 12.31
C ILE A 73 11.06 19.01 11.49
N PHE A 74 12.36 19.29 11.52
CA PHE A 74 13.37 18.49 10.83
C PHE A 74 13.45 17.05 11.39
N CYS A 75 13.43 16.88 12.71
CA CYS A 75 13.39 15.56 13.35
C CYS A 75 12.13 14.77 12.99
N LEU A 76 10.97 15.44 12.93
CA LEU A 76 9.73 14.81 12.47
C LEU A 76 9.79 14.40 11.01
N PHE A 77 10.31 15.26 10.13
CA PHE A 77 10.48 14.96 8.71
C PHE A 77 11.36 13.73 8.50
N THR A 78 12.54 13.71 9.12
CA THR A 78 13.47 12.58 9.03
C THR A 78 12.87 11.30 9.65
N GLY A 79 12.27 11.40 10.84
CA GLY A 79 11.67 10.24 11.52
C GLY A 79 10.51 9.62 10.74
N THR A 80 9.63 10.44 10.17
CA THR A 80 8.52 9.98 9.32
C THR A 80 9.03 9.34 8.04
N TYR A 81 9.96 9.99 7.33
CA TYR A 81 10.58 9.45 6.11
C TYR A 81 11.23 8.08 6.36
N PHE A 82 12.06 7.96 7.40
CA PHE A 82 12.71 6.70 7.75
C PHE A 82 11.70 5.61 8.17
N SER A 83 10.60 5.98 8.84
CA SER A 83 9.56 5.01 9.21
C SER A 83 8.87 4.39 7.99
N PHE A 84 8.51 5.21 7.00
CA PHE A 84 7.94 4.73 5.74
C PHE A 84 8.96 3.95 4.92
N TYR A 85 10.20 4.42 4.84
CA TYR A 85 11.27 3.74 4.13
C TYR A 85 11.59 2.36 4.74
N SER A 86 11.69 2.28 6.07
CA SER A 86 11.87 1.01 6.79
C SER A 86 10.72 0.03 6.48
N LYS A 87 9.48 0.53 6.45
CA LYS A 87 8.33 -0.30 6.10
C LYS A 87 8.35 -0.76 4.64
N ALA A 88 8.77 0.11 3.72
CA ALA A 88 8.97 -0.26 2.32
C ALA A 88 10.01 -1.37 2.18
N VAL A 89 11.16 -1.25 2.86
CA VAL A 89 12.21 -2.29 2.86
C VAL A 89 11.72 -3.61 3.42
N GLU A 90 10.93 -3.59 4.50
CA GLU A 90 10.30 -4.80 5.07
C GLU A 90 9.42 -5.51 4.01
N LEU A 91 8.60 -4.77 3.28
CA LEU A 91 7.69 -5.31 2.27
C LEU A 91 8.41 -5.76 0.99
N MET A 92 9.47 -5.08 0.59
CA MET A 92 10.32 -5.47 -0.55
C MET A 92 11.03 -6.81 -0.31
N ARG A 93 11.52 -7.06 0.91
CA ARG A 93 12.28 -8.27 1.26
C ARG A 93 11.42 -9.50 1.55
N THR A 94 10.12 -9.31 1.74
CA THR A 94 9.21 -10.41 2.09
C THR A 94 8.94 -11.27 0.85
N LYS A 95 9.24 -12.57 0.92
CA LYS A 95 8.99 -13.50 -0.18
C LYS A 95 7.49 -13.83 -0.30
N PRO A 96 6.90 -13.74 -1.51
CA PRO A 96 5.50 -14.09 -1.74
C PRO A 96 5.30 -15.60 -1.87
N SER A 97 4.12 -16.10 -1.50
CA SER A 97 3.68 -17.45 -1.87
C SER A 97 3.00 -17.43 -3.24
N GLN A 98 2.20 -16.41 -3.50
CA GLN A 98 1.59 -16.11 -4.80
C GLN A 98 1.74 -14.61 -5.06
N SER A 99 2.01 -14.22 -6.30
CA SER A 99 2.11 -12.81 -6.68
C SER A 99 1.63 -12.60 -8.09
N LEU A 100 0.87 -11.53 -8.30
CA LEU A 100 0.40 -11.07 -9.61
C LEU A 100 0.94 -9.68 -9.88
N VAL A 101 1.19 -9.40 -11.14
CA VAL A 101 1.63 -8.10 -11.64
C VAL A 101 0.71 -7.64 -12.75
N ALA A 102 0.42 -6.33 -12.77
CA ALA A 102 -0.24 -5.67 -13.88
C ALA A 102 0.82 -4.95 -14.71
N GLU A 103 0.97 -5.40 -15.95
CA GLU A 103 1.85 -4.76 -16.94
C GLU A 103 1.03 -3.87 -17.85
N CYS A 104 1.39 -2.60 -17.91
CA CYS A 104 0.84 -1.65 -18.86
C CYS A 104 1.69 -1.59 -20.13
N TYR A 105 0.99 -1.56 -21.27
CA TYR A 105 1.53 -1.45 -22.61
C TYR A 105 1.06 -0.12 -23.21
N GLU A 106 1.96 0.85 -23.26
CA GLU A 106 1.66 2.20 -23.73
C GLU A 106 2.42 2.52 -25.02
N PRO A 107 1.80 3.20 -26.00
CA PRO A 107 2.51 3.69 -27.17
C PRO A 107 3.66 4.62 -26.76
N PHE A 108 4.79 4.58 -27.48
CA PHE A 108 5.94 5.46 -27.18
C PHE A 108 5.60 6.95 -27.23
N ILE A 109 4.63 7.34 -28.05
CA ILE A 109 4.08 8.69 -28.09
C ILE A 109 2.67 8.63 -27.50
N PHE A 110 2.57 8.91 -26.21
CA PHE A 110 1.31 8.99 -25.50
C PHE A 110 1.05 10.44 -25.08
N ARG A 111 0.02 11.06 -25.67
CA ARG A 111 -0.30 12.48 -25.45
C ARG A 111 -1.30 12.71 -24.31
N CYS A 112 -1.98 11.67 -23.87
CA CYS A 112 -2.95 11.74 -22.77
C CYS A 112 -2.28 11.43 -21.44
N SER A 113 -2.82 11.97 -20.35
CA SER A 113 -2.39 11.55 -19.02
C SER A 113 -2.79 10.08 -18.79
N PRO A 114 -1.97 9.26 -18.11
CA PRO A 114 -2.32 7.87 -17.80
C PRO A 114 -3.61 7.73 -16.97
N LYS A 115 -4.06 8.78 -16.27
CA LYS A 115 -5.34 8.76 -15.51
C LYS A 115 -6.58 8.84 -16.38
N GLU A 116 -6.49 9.54 -17.50
CA GLU A 116 -7.63 9.82 -18.39
C GLU A 116 -7.72 8.81 -19.55
N ALA A 117 -6.70 7.96 -19.67
CA ALA A 117 -6.62 6.95 -20.70
C ALA A 117 -7.57 5.77 -20.42
N SER A 118 -8.28 5.32 -21.45
CA SER A 118 -9.05 4.08 -21.40
C SER A 118 -8.18 2.88 -21.72
N TYR A 119 -7.90 2.06 -20.70
CA TYR A 119 -7.13 0.82 -20.85
C TYR A 119 -8.05 -0.37 -21.08
N GLN A 120 -7.73 -1.21 -22.05
CA GLN A 120 -8.30 -2.55 -22.13
C GLN A 120 -7.55 -3.48 -21.17
N ILE A 121 -8.26 -4.23 -20.33
CA ILE A 121 -7.65 -5.11 -19.33
C ILE A 121 -7.79 -6.55 -19.78
N PHE A 122 -6.66 -7.24 -19.89
CA PHE A 122 -6.58 -8.67 -20.20
C PHE A 122 -6.06 -9.44 -18.97
N THR A 123 -6.66 -10.59 -18.71
CA THR A 123 -6.22 -11.51 -17.64
C THR A 123 -5.49 -12.69 -18.25
N GLU A 124 -4.40 -13.12 -17.60
CA GLU A 124 -3.52 -14.23 -17.99
C GLU A 124 -2.74 -13.97 -19.29
N ASN A 125 -3.39 -13.95 -20.46
CA ASN A 125 -2.74 -13.78 -21.75
C ASN A 125 -3.35 -12.66 -22.59
N CYS A 126 -2.49 -11.90 -23.26
CA CYS A 126 -2.90 -10.89 -24.22
C CYS A 126 -3.22 -11.56 -25.57
N PRO A 127 -4.33 -11.20 -26.23
CA PRO A 127 -4.68 -11.76 -27.55
C PRO A 127 -3.81 -11.21 -28.69
N TYR A 128 -2.92 -10.25 -28.43
CA TYR A 128 -2.08 -9.63 -29.44
C TYR A 128 -0.77 -10.39 -29.68
N GLU A 129 -0.36 -10.46 -30.94
CA GLU A 129 0.93 -11.04 -31.34
C GLU A 129 2.12 -10.29 -30.75
N GLU A 130 3.23 -10.99 -30.52
CA GLU A 130 4.45 -10.40 -29.96
C GLU A 130 4.95 -9.20 -30.75
N ALA A 131 4.87 -9.25 -32.09
CA ALA A 131 5.26 -8.16 -32.99
C ALA A 131 4.44 -6.88 -32.75
N TYR A 132 3.17 -7.01 -32.34
CA TYR A 132 2.35 -5.88 -31.94
C TYR A 132 2.79 -5.33 -30.57
N THR A 133 3.03 -6.21 -29.60
CA THR A 133 3.43 -5.80 -28.25
C THR A 133 4.80 -5.10 -28.20
N ARG A 134 5.73 -5.42 -29.11
CA ARG A 134 7.04 -4.76 -29.23
C ARG A 134 6.95 -3.27 -29.61
N LYS A 135 5.83 -2.83 -30.16
CA LYS A 135 5.58 -1.41 -30.50
C LYS A 135 5.18 -0.58 -29.28
N PHE A 136 5.00 -1.20 -28.12
CA PHE A 136 4.60 -0.54 -26.87
C PHE A 136 5.75 -0.55 -25.88
N ARG A 137 5.80 0.49 -25.05
CA ARG A 137 6.61 0.51 -23.84
C ARG A 137 5.92 -0.33 -22.78
N ARG A 138 6.65 -1.30 -22.23
CA ARG A 138 6.19 -2.17 -21.13
C ARG A 138 6.59 -1.57 -19.78
N ARG A 139 5.65 -1.47 -18.85
CA ARG A 139 5.90 -1.03 -17.48
C ARG A 139 4.99 -1.77 -16.49
N ILE A 140 5.53 -2.18 -15.35
CA ILE A 140 4.71 -2.72 -14.25
C ILE A 140 4.05 -1.54 -13.53
N VAL A 141 2.74 -1.56 -13.45
CA VAL A 141 1.93 -0.46 -12.88
C VAL A 141 1.24 -0.86 -11.58
N ALA A 142 1.02 -2.16 -11.36
CA ALA A 142 0.50 -2.65 -10.09
C ALA A 142 1.11 -4.02 -9.76
N ALA A 143 1.23 -4.31 -8.46
CA ALA A 143 1.67 -5.59 -7.95
C ALA A 143 0.86 -5.96 -6.70
N ILE A 144 0.41 -7.19 -6.64
CA ILE A 144 -0.26 -7.77 -5.47
C ILE A 144 0.40 -9.08 -5.09
N SER A 145 0.70 -9.25 -3.82
CA SER A 145 1.30 -10.47 -3.31
C SER A 145 0.58 -10.99 -2.08
N VAL A 146 0.43 -12.31 -2.08
CA VAL A 146 -0.27 -13.07 -1.06
C VAL A 146 0.69 -14.08 -0.44
N LYS A 147 0.51 -14.31 0.85
CA LYS A 147 1.17 -15.38 1.58
C LYS A 147 0.17 -16.11 2.49
N ASN A 148 0.53 -17.28 2.96
CA ASN A 148 -0.28 -17.98 3.97
C ASN A 148 -0.30 -17.17 5.29
N HIS A 149 -1.47 -17.04 5.90
CA HIS A 149 -1.63 -16.31 7.15
C HIS A 149 -1.15 -17.18 8.33
N HIS A 150 -0.03 -16.81 8.96
CA HIS A 150 0.58 -17.64 10.02
C HIS A 150 -0.31 -17.85 11.25
N ALA A 151 -1.21 -16.92 11.56
CA ALA A 151 -2.02 -16.96 12.79
C ALA A 151 -3.47 -17.39 12.57
N VAL A 152 -3.93 -17.55 11.33
CA VAL A 152 -5.33 -17.90 11.02
C VAL A 152 -5.30 -19.12 10.12
N TYR A 153 -5.93 -20.19 10.59
CA TYR A 153 -5.94 -21.44 9.87
C TYR A 153 -6.63 -21.29 8.52
N ASN A 154 -5.99 -21.79 7.47
CA ASN A 154 -6.50 -21.80 6.10
C ASN A 154 -6.89 -20.41 5.54
N ALA A 155 -6.16 -19.37 5.93
CA ALA A 155 -6.36 -18.02 5.42
C ALA A 155 -5.16 -17.54 4.59
N ALA A 156 -5.47 -16.83 3.51
CA ALA A 156 -4.49 -16.12 2.69
C ALA A 156 -4.37 -14.67 3.19
N TRP A 157 -3.18 -14.08 3.15
CA TRP A 157 -2.92 -12.70 3.56
C TRP A 157 -2.31 -11.89 2.42
N ILE A 158 -3.03 -10.86 1.96
CA ILE A 158 -2.49 -9.80 1.12
C ILE A 158 -1.62 -8.90 1.99
N TYR A 159 -0.31 -9.15 1.96
CA TYR A 159 0.66 -8.37 2.73
C TYR A 159 1.27 -7.23 1.91
N ARG A 160 1.20 -7.31 0.57
CA ARG A 160 1.76 -6.34 -0.35
C ARG A 160 0.74 -6.07 -1.46
N PHE A 161 0.34 -4.82 -1.55
CA PHE A 161 -0.41 -4.25 -2.66
C PHE A 161 0.21 -2.89 -2.96
N ALA A 162 0.56 -2.66 -4.22
CA ALA A 162 1.12 -1.40 -4.68
C ALA A 162 0.63 -1.10 -6.08
N ILE A 163 0.27 0.16 -6.31
CA ILE A 163 -0.17 0.67 -7.60
C ILE A 163 0.46 2.02 -7.86
N ASP A 164 0.86 2.27 -9.11
CA ASP A 164 1.38 3.58 -9.49
C ASP A 164 0.24 4.60 -9.42
N PRO A 165 0.36 5.67 -8.60
CA PRO A 165 -0.71 6.64 -8.37
C PRO A 165 -1.09 7.44 -9.64
N ASN A 166 -0.32 7.34 -10.72
CA ASN A 166 -0.63 7.94 -12.01
C ASN A 166 -1.64 7.12 -12.82
N TYR A 167 -1.94 5.89 -12.43
CA TYR A 167 -2.87 5.01 -13.15
C TYR A 167 -4.21 4.90 -12.41
N PRO A 168 -5.31 4.56 -13.11
CA PRO A 168 -6.62 4.43 -12.50
C PRO A 168 -6.66 3.22 -11.53
N CYS A 169 -6.73 3.52 -10.23
CA CYS A 169 -6.58 2.50 -9.18
C CYS A 169 -7.71 1.46 -9.20
N GLN A 170 -8.97 1.91 -9.20
CA GLN A 170 -10.14 1.03 -9.12
C GLN A 170 -10.23 0.06 -10.29
N THR A 171 -9.97 0.53 -11.52
CA THR A 171 -10.08 -0.30 -12.73
C THR A 171 -9.03 -1.41 -12.78
N ILE A 172 -7.83 -1.17 -12.24
CA ILE A 172 -6.75 -2.18 -12.18
C ILE A 172 -6.95 -3.11 -10.98
N MET A 173 -7.38 -2.57 -9.85
CA MET A 173 -7.48 -3.32 -8.60
C MET A 173 -8.58 -4.39 -8.65
N GLU A 174 -9.74 -4.10 -9.25
CA GLU A 174 -10.86 -5.06 -9.31
C GLU A 174 -10.49 -6.37 -10.04
N PRO A 175 -9.93 -6.37 -11.26
CA PRO A 175 -9.57 -7.61 -11.94
C PRO A 175 -8.39 -8.33 -11.26
N MET A 176 -7.46 -7.59 -10.64
CA MET A 176 -6.36 -8.19 -9.88
C MET A 176 -6.87 -8.94 -8.65
N ILE A 177 -7.76 -8.34 -7.87
CA ILE A 177 -8.33 -8.97 -6.67
C ILE A 177 -9.19 -10.18 -7.06
N LYS A 178 -10.00 -10.08 -8.12
CA LYS A 178 -10.76 -11.24 -8.65
C LYS A 178 -9.84 -12.41 -9.01
N MET A 179 -8.70 -12.14 -9.65
CA MET A 179 -7.72 -13.17 -9.99
C MET A 179 -7.02 -13.74 -8.74
N VAL A 180 -6.70 -12.91 -7.75
CA VAL A 180 -6.20 -13.37 -6.44
C VAL A 180 -7.20 -14.28 -5.74
N VAL A 181 -8.48 -13.88 -5.70
CA VAL A 181 -9.57 -14.67 -5.10
C VAL A 181 -9.68 -16.03 -5.79
N LYS A 182 -9.68 -16.07 -7.14
CA LYS A 182 -9.68 -17.32 -7.92
C LYS A 182 -8.48 -18.22 -7.57
N ASN A 183 -7.28 -17.63 -7.47
CA ASN A 183 -6.06 -18.37 -7.12
C ASN A 183 -6.04 -18.85 -5.66
N CYS A 184 -6.70 -18.12 -4.75
CA CYS A 184 -6.81 -18.52 -3.36
C CYS A 184 -7.84 -19.65 -3.19
N ILE A 185 -8.96 -19.59 -3.92
CA ILE A 185 -9.96 -20.67 -3.94
C ILE A 185 -9.34 -21.96 -4.50
N SER A 186 -8.61 -21.87 -5.62
CA SER A 186 -7.91 -23.04 -6.19
C SER A 186 -6.79 -23.57 -5.28
N GLY A 187 -6.18 -22.69 -4.48
CA GLY A 187 -5.23 -23.05 -3.43
C GLY A 187 -5.85 -23.65 -2.16
N GLY A 188 -7.19 -23.70 -2.06
CA GLY A 188 -7.92 -24.29 -0.93
C GLY A 188 -8.12 -23.38 0.28
N TYR A 189 -7.80 -22.09 0.18
CA TYR A 189 -7.97 -21.12 1.26
C TYR A 189 -9.45 -20.85 1.56
N ALA A 190 -9.79 -20.71 2.84
CA ALA A 190 -11.15 -20.42 3.29
C ALA A 190 -11.46 -18.91 3.35
N SER A 191 -10.45 -18.09 3.62
CA SER A 191 -10.59 -16.63 3.67
C SER A 191 -9.36 -15.92 3.11
N LEU A 192 -9.57 -14.67 2.72
CA LEU A 192 -8.55 -13.75 2.26
C LEU A 192 -8.55 -12.53 3.19
N GLU A 193 -7.43 -12.27 3.84
CA GLU A 193 -7.25 -11.16 4.76
C GLU A 193 -6.35 -10.10 4.14
N CYS A 194 -6.59 -8.84 4.47
CA CYS A 194 -5.68 -7.75 4.17
C CYS A 194 -5.61 -6.77 5.34
N THR A 195 -4.56 -5.96 5.37
CA THR A 195 -4.42 -4.91 6.37
C THR A 195 -4.12 -3.61 5.66
N ILE A 196 -5.01 -2.64 5.87
CA ILE A 196 -4.88 -1.29 5.34
C ILE A 196 -4.46 -0.34 6.47
N SER A 197 -3.74 0.72 6.10
CA SER A 197 -3.44 1.82 7.02
C SER A 197 -4.42 2.98 6.82
N GLU A 198 -4.50 3.87 7.80
CA GLU A 198 -5.28 5.12 7.69
C GLU A 198 -4.92 6.00 6.49
N TRP A 199 -3.74 5.81 5.90
CA TRP A 199 -3.29 6.57 4.73
C TRP A 199 -3.89 6.09 3.41
N GLN A 200 -4.48 4.89 3.40
CA GLN A 200 -5.03 4.19 2.23
C GLN A 200 -6.57 4.25 2.23
N GLU A 201 -7.12 5.47 2.28
CA GLU A 201 -8.57 5.70 2.34
C GLU A 201 -9.27 5.21 1.07
N SER A 202 -8.72 5.51 -0.10
CA SER A 202 -9.29 5.08 -1.39
C SER A 202 -9.39 3.57 -1.56
N GLU A 203 -8.38 2.86 -1.05
CA GLU A 203 -8.33 1.40 -1.10
C GLU A 203 -9.32 0.80 -0.11
N ARG A 204 -9.55 1.45 1.04
CA ARG A 204 -10.54 1.03 2.02
C ARG A 204 -11.94 1.00 1.40
N ASP A 205 -12.35 2.10 0.79
CA ASP A 205 -13.68 2.21 0.17
C ASP A 205 -13.87 1.13 -0.89
N PHE A 206 -12.83 0.87 -1.69
CA PHE A 206 -12.85 -0.22 -2.66
C PHE A 206 -12.99 -1.61 -2.01
N TYR A 207 -12.25 -1.90 -0.94
CA TYR A 207 -12.36 -3.20 -0.27
C TYR A 207 -13.74 -3.40 0.35
N ASP A 208 -14.30 -2.35 0.94
CA ASP A 208 -15.65 -2.35 1.50
C ASP A 208 -16.69 -2.61 0.39
N ASP A 209 -16.58 -1.92 -0.76
CA ASP A 209 -17.44 -2.12 -1.94
C ASP A 209 -17.30 -3.52 -2.56
N PHE A 210 -16.09 -4.09 -2.53
CA PHE A 210 -15.83 -5.45 -3.02
C PHE A 210 -16.41 -6.53 -2.09
N GLY A 211 -16.76 -6.18 -0.85
CA GLY A 211 -17.37 -7.07 0.14
C GLY A 211 -16.40 -7.62 1.20
N PHE A 212 -15.25 -6.96 1.42
CA PHE A 212 -14.44 -7.25 2.61
C PHE A 212 -15.15 -6.72 3.86
N VAL A 213 -15.07 -7.49 4.95
CA VAL A 213 -15.65 -7.11 6.24
C VAL A 213 -14.54 -6.68 7.19
N THR A 214 -14.73 -5.56 7.88
CA THR A 214 -13.81 -5.10 8.93
C THR A 214 -13.89 -6.04 10.14
N ARG A 215 -12.77 -6.69 10.46
CA ARG A 215 -12.65 -7.60 11.61
C ARG A 215 -12.16 -6.89 12.86
N GLN A 216 -11.13 -6.06 12.71
CA GLN A 216 -10.49 -5.37 13.81
C GLN A 216 -9.85 -4.06 13.36
N ILE A 217 -9.93 -3.05 14.22
CA ILE A 217 -9.15 -1.81 14.11
C ILE A 217 -8.15 -1.79 15.26
N TYR A 218 -6.88 -1.52 14.96
CA TYR A 218 -5.82 -1.48 15.96
C TYR A 218 -4.81 -0.38 15.67
N HIS A 219 -4.09 0.06 16.70
CA HIS A 219 -3.05 1.06 16.58
C HIS A 219 -1.68 0.39 16.59
N LYS A 220 -0.98 0.44 15.44
CA LYS A 220 0.42 0.02 15.38
C LYS A 220 1.30 1.17 15.87
N LYS A 221 1.93 0.96 17.04
CA LYS A 221 2.94 1.87 17.59
C LYS A 221 4.17 1.90 16.67
N ILE A 222 4.58 3.09 16.27
CA ILE A 222 5.80 3.35 15.50
C ILE A 222 6.88 3.88 16.44
N ILE A 223 6.59 4.92 17.22
CA ILE A 223 7.49 5.47 18.26
C ILE A 223 6.70 5.63 19.55
N GLY A 224 6.91 4.70 20.49
CA GLY A 224 6.22 4.71 21.79
C GLY A 224 4.69 4.73 21.64
N SER A 225 4.00 5.38 22.59
CA SER A 225 2.57 5.69 22.48
C SER A 225 2.27 6.94 21.65
N SER A 226 3.27 7.77 21.39
CA SER A 226 3.09 9.12 20.82
C SER A 226 2.90 9.10 19.30
N LEU A 227 3.53 8.15 18.61
CA LEU A 227 3.37 7.96 17.16
C LEU A 227 2.77 6.57 16.92
N ALA A 228 1.46 6.53 16.69
CA ALA A 228 0.76 5.31 16.29
C ALA A 228 0.01 5.55 14.98
N VAL A 229 0.00 4.51 14.14
CA VAL A 229 -0.78 4.47 12.91
C VAL A 229 -1.95 3.53 13.10
N MET A 230 -3.14 4.01 12.78
CA MET A 230 -4.33 3.18 12.78
C MET A 230 -4.27 2.21 11.59
N LYS A 231 -4.58 0.95 11.88
CA LYS A 231 -4.66 -0.13 10.91
C LYS A 231 -6.00 -0.83 11.02
N THR A 232 -6.55 -1.16 9.87
CA THR A 232 -7.79 -1.92 9.78
C THR A 232 -7.48 -3.27 9.16
N GLN A 233 -7.85 -4.34 9.85
CA GLN A 233 -7.81 -5.70 9.33
C GLN A 233 -9.15 -6.01 8.69
N LEU A 234 -9.10 -6.36 7.42
CA LEU A 234 -10.24 -6.69 6.59
C LEU A 234 -10.19 -8.17 6.22
N THR A 235 -11.35 -8.81 6.13
CA THR A 235 -11.49 -10.23 5.80
C THR A 235 -12.56 -10.44 4.74
N TYR A 236 -12.22 -11.23 3.73
CA TYR A 236 -13.12 -11.67 2.67
C TYR A 236 -13.31 -13.18 2.77
N GLY A 237 -14.56 -13.63 2.83
CA GLY A 237 -14.89 -15.06 2.83
C GLY A 237 -14.75 -15.63 1.42
N LEU A 238 -13.87 -16.61 1.23
CA LEU A 238 -13.69 -17.31 -0.06
C LEU A 238 -14.63 -18.51 -0.20
N ARG A 239 -15.17 -19.00 0.92
CA ARG A 239 -16.16 -20.08 0.95
C ARG A 239 -17.57 -19.51 1.03
N THR A 240 -18.41 -19.85 0.06
CA THR A 240 -19.87 -19.81 0.17
C THR A 240 -20.36 -21.02 0.97
N ASP A 241 -20.01 -21.10 2.26
CA ASP A 241 -20.56 -22.13 3.12
C ASP A 241 -21.91 -21.66 3.68
N GLY A 242 -22.99 -21.94 2.93
CA GLY A 242 -24.34 -22.14 3.48
C GLY A 242 -24.44 -23.33 4.46
N ALA A 243 -23.33 -23.74 5.07
CA ALA A 243 -23.19 -24.91 5.93
C ALA A 243 -22.76 -24.58 7.37
N LEU A 244 -22.52 -23.30 7.71
CA LEU A 244 -22.17 -22.88 9.07
C LEU A 244 -23.37 -22.41 9.93
N HIS A 245 -24.61 -22.58 9.44
CA HIS A 245 -25.84 -22.24 10.18
C HIS A 245 -26.69 -23.45 10.61
N LYS A 246 -26.19 -24.68 10.46
CA LYS A 246 -26.84 -25.88 11.00
C LYS A 246 -25.89 -26.66 11.89
N GLN A 247 -25.55 -26.08 13.04
CA GLN A 247 -25.18 -26.83 14.25
C GLN A 247 -25.10 -25.83 15.41
N ASN A 248 -26.27 -25.43 15.88
CA ASN A 248 -26.53 -25.09 17.27
C ASN A 248 -27.72 -25.93 17.71
#